data_AF-A0A1D6MKX3-F1
#
_entry.id   AF-A0A1D6MKX3-F1
#
_cell.length_a   1.000
_cell.length_b   1.000
_cell.length_c   1.000
_cell.angle_alpha   90.00
_cell.angle_beta   90.00
_cell.angle_gamma   90.00
#
_symmetry.space_group_name_H-M   'P 1'
#
loop_
_entity.id
_entity.type
_entity.pdbx_description
1 polymer ?
#
loop_
_entity_poly.entity_id
_entity_poly.type
_entity_poly.pdbx_seq_one_letter_code
_entity_poly.pdbx_strand_id
1 'polypeptide(L)'
;MYLSQGNLRDANLLMDEMKEQLKSVNSDFPKTDLIQFIMYLLPTLERDAYPLFRTLRQKYKTSTDRDAVFQELLDEIAAKFYNIQRQNPLEGLFSEMFRI
;
A
#
# COMPACT_ATOMS: atom_id res chain seq x y z
N MET A 1 -3.74 1.43 -7.87
CA MET A 1 -4.54 0.49 -8.68
C MET A 1 -3.71 -0.69 -9.20
N TYR A 2 -2.56 -0.49 -9.86
CA TYR A 2 -1.70 -1.61 -10.29
C TYR A 2 -1.32 -2.58 -9.15
N LEU A 3 -0.92 -2.03 -8.00
CA LEU A 3 -0.55 -2.85 -6.84
C LEU A 3 -1.73 -3.66 -6.27
N SER A 4 -2.96 -3.15 -6.25
CA SER A 4 -4.12 -3.93 -5.76
C SER A 4 -4.47 -5.10 -6.69
N GLN A 5 -3.94 -5.12 -7.91
CA GLN A 5 -4.06 -6.24 -8.86
C GLN A 5 -2.86 -7.20 -8.77
N GLY A 6 -1.90 -6.96 -7.86
CA GLY A 6 -0.65 -7.72 -7.77
C GLY A 6 0.38 -7.36 -8.85
N ASN A 7 0.14 -6.31 -9.63
CA ASN A 7 1.03 -5.91 -10.72
C ASN A 7 2.12 -4.95 -10.23
N LEU A 8 3.16 -5.51 -9.61
CA LEU A 8 4.31 -4.74 -9.12
C LEU A 8 5.16 -4.17 -10.26
N ARG A 9 5.28 -4.92 -11.36
CA ARG A 9 6.08 -4.54 -12.52
C ARG A 9 5.62 -3.21 -13.11
N ASP A 10 4.34 -3.11 -13.45
CA ASP A 10 3.82 -1.89 -14.09
C ASP A 10 3.77 -0.72 -13.11
N ALA A 11 3.57 -0.98 -11.82
CA ALA A 11 3.65 0.05 -10.79
C ALA A 11 5.07 0.66 -10.69
N ASN A 12 6.11 -0.17 -10.78
CA ASN A 12 7.49 0.29 -10.80
C ASN A 12 7.84 1.03 -12.11
N LEU A 13 7.41 0.51 -13.27
CA LEU A 13 7.60 1.19 -14.56
C LEU A 13 6.98 2.59 -14.55
N LEU A 14 5.74 2.73 -14.08
CA LEU A 14 5.09 4.04 -13.95
C LEU A 14 5.88 4.99 -13.04
N MET A 15 6.36 4.50 -11.88
CA MET A 15 7.11 5.33 -10.95
C MET A 15 8.43 5.81 -11.56
N ASP A 16 9.12 4.96 -12.32
CA ASP A 16 10.36 5.32 -13.00
C ASP A 16 10.12 6.31 -14.15
N GLU A 17 9.07 6.11 -14.94
CA GLU A 17 8.63 7.09 -15.96
C GLU A 17 8.34 8.46 -15.33
N MET A 18 7.61 8.51 -14.21
CA MET A 18 7.33 9.76 -13.51
C MET A 18 8.60 10.42 -12.98
N LYS A 19 9.58 9.65 -12.45
CA LYS A 19 10.89 10.20 -12.04
C LYS A 19 11.63 10.80 -13.23
N GLU A 20 11.65 10.14 -14.38
CA GLU A 20 12.32 10.64 -15.59
C GLU A 20 11.64 11.91 -16.13
N GLN A 21 10.31 11.97 -16.11
CA GLN A 21 9.58 13.19 -16.47
C GLN A 21 9.94 14.37 -15.57
N LEU A 22 10.01 14.16 -14.25
CA LEU A 22 10.40 15.22 -13.31
C LEU A 22 11.85 15.67 -13.50
N LYS A 23 12.78 14.73 -13.73
CA LYS A 23 14.17 15.05 -14.07
C LYS A 23 14.27 15.88 -15.35
N SER A 24 13.46 15.58 -16.37
CA SER A 24 13.48 16.31 -17.65
C SER A 24 13.13 17.80 -17.49
N VAL A 25 12.41 18.16 -16.43
CA VAL A 25 12.04 19.54 -16.09
C VAL A 25 12.79 20.09 -14.87
N ASN A 26 13.89 19.45 -14.46
CA ASN A 26 14.68 19.80 -13.27
C ASN A 26 13.83 19.97 -12.00
N SER A 27 12.86 19.08 -11.81
CA SER A 27 11.96 19.07 -10.67
C SER A 27 12.07 17.76 -9.89
N ASP A 28 11.50 17.76 -8.69
CA ASP A 28 11.45 16.62 -7.79
C ASP A 28 10.01 16.39 -7.34
N PHE A 29 9.74 15.18 -6.86
CA PHE A 29 8.49 14.90 -6.19
C PHE A 29 8.33 15.79 -4.94
N PRO A 30 7.12 16.32 -4.68
CA PRO A 30 6.88 17.08 -3.47
C PRO A 30 7.04 16.17 -2.26
N LYS A 31 7.72 16.68 -1.21
CA LYS A 31 8.02 15.95 0.04
C LYS A 31 6.80 15.85 0.96
N THR A 32 5.69 15.33 0.44
CA THR A 32 4.48 15.08 1.21
C THR A 32 4.48 13.66 1.78
N ASP A 33 3.79 13.48 2.90
CA ASP A 33 3.65 12.18 3.56
C ASP A 33 3.08 11.09 2.63
N LEU A 34 2.10 11.44 1.79
CA LEU A 34 1.51 10.49 0.85
C LEU A 34 2.52 10.05 -0.24
N ILE A 35 3.29 10.99 -0.78
CA ILE A 35 4.31 10.67 -1.78
C ILE A 35 5.43 9.84 -1.16
N GLN A 36 5.90 10.20 0.03
CA GLN A 36 6.91 9.42 0.75
C GLN A 36 6.40 8.00 1.06
N PHE A 37 5.14 7.85 1.47
CA PHE A 37 4.50 6.55 1.65
C PHE A 37 4.57 5.71 0.37
N ILE A 38 4.20 6.26 -0.79
CA ILE A 38 4.24 5.55 -2.08
C ILE A 38 5.68 5.17 -2.45
N MET A 39 6.63 6.09 -2.28
CA MET A 39 8.06 5.85 -2.58
C MET A 39 8.66 4.71 -1.75
N TYR A 40 8.25 4.56 -0.49
CA TYR A 40 8.69 3.45 0.36
C TYR A 40 7.89 2.16 0.17
N LEU A 41 6.63 2.27 -0.27
CA LEU A 41 5.76 1.12 -0.48
C LEU A 41 6.31 0.17 -1.56
N LEU A 42 6.69 0.70 -2.72
CA LEU A 42 7.23 -0.11 -3.84
C LEU A 42 8.41 -1.01 -3.42
N PRO A 43 9.52 -0.49 -2.87
CA PRO A 43 10.66 -1.31 -2.45
C PRO A 43 10.34 -2.24 -1.27
N THR A 44 9.28 -1.95 -0.50
CA THR A 44 8.79 -2.83 0.57
C THR A 44 8.06 -4.06 0.01
N LEU A 45 7.28 -3.87 -1.06
CA LEU A 45 6.60 -4.97 -1.76
C LEU A 45 7.59 -5.86 -2.51
N GLU A 46 8.66 -5.30 -3.08
CA GLU A 46 9.75 -6.07 -3.72
C GLU A 46 10.48 -7.03 -2.77
N ARG A 47 10.58 -6.67 -1.49
CA ARG A 47 11.30 -7.44 -0.47
C ARG A 47 10.44 -8.45 0.26
N ASP A 48 9.17 -8.57 -0.10
CA ASP A 48 8.18 -9.36 0.61
C ASP A 48 8.17 -9.11 2.14
N ALA A 49 8.33 -7.84 2.53
CA ALA A 49 8.55 -7.44 3.92
C ALA A 49 7.26 -6.95 4.59
N TYR A 50 6.36 -7.88 4.97
CA TYR A 50 5.09 -7.51 5.62
C TYR A 50 5.24 -6.62 6.88
N PRO A 51 6.21 -6.84 7.79
CA PRO A 51 6.39 -5.97 8.96
C PRO A 51 6.69 -4.50 8.57
N LEU A 52 7.43 -4.28 7.48
CA LEU A 52 7.71 -2.94 6.96
C LEU A 52 6.45 -2.33 6.36
N PHE A 53 5.65 -3.10 5.62
CA PHE A 53 4.38 -2.65 5.08
C PHE A 53 3.42 -2.18 6.19
N ARG A 54 3.27 -2.96 7.27
CA ARG A 54 2.51 -2.56 8.45
C ARG A 54 3.03 -1.26 9.07
N THR A 55 4.34 -1.15 9.22
CA THR A 55 4.99 0.05 9.78
C THR A 55 4.72 1.27 8.93
N LEU A 56 4.78 1.15 7.60
CA LEU A 56 4.45 2.22 6.67
C LEU A 56 2.98 2.65 6.81
N ARG A 57 2.02 1.71 6.82
CA ARG A 57 0.60 2.03 7.01
C ARG A 57 0.33 2.74 8.33
N GLN A 58 1.00 2.35 9.41
CA GLN A 58 0.86 3.01 10.71
C GLN A 58 1.49 4.41 10.71
N LYS A 59 2.72 4.54 10.21
CA LYS A 59 3.46 5.81 10.20
C LYS A 59 2.78 6.88 9.35
N TYR A 60 2.19 6.49 8.24
CA TYR A 60 1.55 7.39 7.28
C TYR A 60 0.02 7.40 7.39
N LYS A 61 -0.56 6.87 8.47
CA LYS A 61 -2.01 6.72 8.65
C LYS A 61 -2.80 7.99 8.35
N THR A 62 -2.33 9.14 8.83
CA THR A 62 -3.01 10.45 8.64
C THR A 62 -3.07 10.90 7.17
N SER A 63 -2.14 10.46 6.32
CA SER A 63 -2.18 10.74 4.88
C SER A 63 -2.95 9.67 4.10
N THR A 64 -2.96 8.41 4.57
CA THR A 64 -3.62 7.30 3.89
C THR A 64 -5.09 7.12 4.27
N ASP A 65 -5.55 7.61 5.43
CA ASP A 65 -6.94 7.49 5.90
C ASP A 65 -7.89 8.53 5.31
N ARG A 66 -7.41 9.41 4.44
CA ARG A 66 -8.21 10.51 3.88
C ARG A 66 -9.29 10.04 2.89
N ASP A 67 -9.14 8.81 2.38
CA ASP A 67 -10.03 8.21 1.40
C ASP A 67 -10.26 6.72 1.74
N ALA A 68 -11.52 6.33 1.90
CA ALA A 68 -11.91 4.96 2.20
C ALA A 68 -11.49 3.99 1.08
N VAL A 69 -11.58 4.41 -0.19
CA VAL A 69 -11.16 3.61 -1.34
C VAL A 69 -9.67 3.34 -1.29
N PHE A 70 -8.87 4.30 -0.80
CA PHE A 70 -7.44 4.10 -0.66
C PHE A 70 -7.12 3.03 0.40
N GLN A 71 -7.88 2.96 1.50
CA GLN A 71 -7.72 1.89 2.49
C GLN A 71 -8.08 0.52 1.91
N GLU A 72 -9.17 0.43 1.15
CA GLU A 72 -9.55 -0.81 0.48
C GLU A 72 -8.46 -1.30 -0.48
N LEU A 73 -7.82 -0.38 -1.22
CA LEU A 73 -6.67 -0.69 -2.07
C LEU A 73 -5.47 -1.20 -1.27
N LEU A 74 -5.18 -0.60 -0.11
CA LEU A 74 -4.10 -1.07 0.77
C LEU A 74 -4.39 -2.47 1.33
N ASP A 75 -5.65 -2.77 1.61
CA ASP A 75 -6.06 -4.10 2.05
C ASP A 75 -5.96 -5.13 0.91
N GLU A 76 -6.34 -4.78 -0.32
CA GLU A 76 -6.08 -5.62 -1.49
C GLU A 76 -4.58 -5.88 -1.68
N ILE A 77 -3.74 -4.86 -1.53
CA ILE A 77 -2.28 -5.00 -1.63
C ILE A 77 -1.79 -5.99 -0.56
N ALA A 78 -2.26 -5.88 0.68
CA ALA A 78 -1.89 -6.83 1.73
C ALA A 78 -2.31 -8.26 1.41
N ALA A 79 -3.51 -8.45 0.84
CA ALA A 79 -3.99 -9.75 0.40
C ALA A 79 -3.15 -10.32 -0.76
N LYS A 80 -2.82 -9.50 -1.77
CA LYS A 80 -2.09 -9.93 -2.95
C LYS A 80 -0.62 -10.25 -2.69
N PHE A 81 0.06 -9.43 -1.90
CA PHE A 81 1.51 -9.56 -1.70
C PHE A 81 1.88 -10.38 -0.48
N TYR A 82 1.05 -10.40 0.57
CA TYR A 82 1.37 -11.06 1.84
C TYR A 82 0.40 -12.17 2.23
N ASN A 83 -0.59 -12.48 1.37
CA ASN A 83 -1.65 -13.46 1.63
C ASN A 83 -2.41 -13.18 2.93
N ILE A 84 -2.55 -11.90 3.28
CA ILE A 84 -3.27 -11.47 4.48
C ILE A 84 -4.72 -11.28 4.10
N GLN A 85 -5.56 -12.15 4.63
CA GLN A 85 -6.99 -12.02 4.47
C GLN A 85 -7.44 -10.71 5.12
N ARG A 86 -8.32 -9.98 4.43
CA ARG A 86 -9.11 -8.94 5.07
C ARG A 86 -9.79 -9.59 6.26
N GLN A 87 -9.57 -9.06 7.46
CA GLN A 87 -10.41 -9.44 8.58
C GLN A 87 -11.83 -9.00 8.22
N ASN A 88 -12.67 -9.96 7.84
CA ASN A 88 -14.07 -9.69 7.69
C ASN A 88 -14.58 -9.33 9.10
N PRO A 89 -15.28 -8.20 9.28
CA PRO A 89 -15.89 -7.87 10.57
C PRO A 89 -16.77 -9.01 11.12
N LEU A 90 -17.34 -9.80 10.20
CA LEU A 90 -18.14 -10.99 10.51
C LEU A 90 -17.30 -12.19 10.98
N GLU A 91 -16.05 -12.35 10.55
CA GLU A 91 -15.17 -13.46 10.98
C GLU A 91 -14.83 -13.38 12.48
N GLY A 92 -14.66 -12.16 13.01
CA GLY A 92 -14.48 -11.94 14.44
C GLY A 92 -15.73 -12.30 15.25
N LEU A 93 -16.91 -11.93 14.74
CA LEU A 93 -18.20 -12.23 15.36
C LEU A 93 -18.49 -13.74 15.36
N PHE A 94 -18.19 -14.45 14.27
CA PHE A 94 -18.33 -15.91 14.22
C PHE A 94 -17.37 -16.61 15.20
N SER A 95 -16.12 -16.15 15.34
CA SER A 95 -15.18 -16.68 16.34
C SER A 95 -15.66 -16.49 17.79
N GLU A 96 -16.34 -15.38 18.09
CA GLU A 96 -16.95 -15.15 19.40
C GLU A 96 -18.20 -16.02 19.62
N MET A 97 -19.00 -16.25 18.58
CA MET A 97 -20.22 -17.08 18.66
C MET A 97 -19.95 -18.57 18.86
N PHE A 98 -18.84 -19.11 18.31
CA PHE A 98 -18.47 -20.52 18.47
C PHE A 98 -17.52 -20.78 19.65
N ARG A 99 -17.18 -19.74 20.45
CA ARG A 99 -16.64 -19.91 21.80
C ARG A 99 -17.77 -20.26 22.76
N ILE A 100 -18.29 -21.48 22.66
CA ILE A 100 -19.17 -22.14 23.64
C ILE A 100 -18.60 -23.54 23.90
#